data_AF-A0A2T6DHG7-F1
#
_entry.id   AF-A0A2T6DHG7-F1
#
_cell.length_a   1.000
_cell.length_b   1.000
_cell.length_c   1.000
_cell.angle_alpha   90.00
_cell.angle_beta   90.00
_cell.angle_gamma   90.00
#
_symmetry.space_group_name_H-M   'P 1'
#
loop_
_entity.id
_entity.type
_entity.pdbx_description
1 polymer ?
#
loop_
_entity_poly.entity_id
_entity_poly.type
_entity_poly.pdbx_seq_one_letter_code
_entity_poly.pdbx_strand_id
1 'polypeptide(L)'
;MYQQHHDGICASTLAWRRRLGQATIGRIYAQFTERKAKERMSLQCPTVLGIDEHSLHRKQRFATTFCDLKNRRVFDITPGKSDADLQGFL
;
A
#
# COMPACT_ATOMS: atom_id res chain seq x y z
N MET A 1 6.64 6.27 -15.63
CA MET A 1 7.52 6.75 -14.54
C MET A 1 7.14 6.12 -13.20
N TYR A 2 5.87 6.21 -12.77
CA TYR A 2 5.40 5.55 -11.55
C TYR A 2 5.54 4.02 -11.61
N GLN A 3 5.33 3.37 -12.76
CA GLN A 3 5.54 1.92 -12.97
C GLN A 3 6.97 1.50 -12.62
N GLN A 4 7.96 2.17 -13.20
CA GLN A 4 9.38 1.89 -12.91
C GLN A 4 9.73 2.05 -11.43
N HIS A 5 9.12 3.02 -10.73
CA HIS A 5 9.30 3.19 -9.30
C HIS A 5 8.58 2.09 -8.50
N HIS A 6 7.39 1.68 -8.94
CA HIS A 6 6.62 0.57 -8.40
C HIS A 6 7.37 -0.76 -8.53
N ASP A 7 8.08 -0.96 -9.64
CA ASP A 7 8.91 -2.13 -9.94
C ASP A 7 10.23 -2.14 -9.15
N GLY A 8 10.42 -1.20 -8.21
CA GLY A 8 11.55 -1.18 -7.27
C GLY A 8 12.72 -0.30 -7.67
N ILE A 9 12.65 0.45 -8.78
CA ILE A 9 13.72 1.39 -9.12
C ILE A 9 13.63 2.60 -8.18
N CYS A 10 14.71 2.83 -7.41
CA CYS A 10 14.77 3.92 -6.45
C CYS A 10 14.49 5.28 -7.11
N ALA A 11 13.83 6.18 -6.39
CA ALA A 11 13.54 7.53 -6.85
C ALA A 11 14.81 8.26 -7.34
N SER A 12 15.96 8.07 -6.67
CA SER A 12 17.28 8.63 -7.01
C SER A 12 17.68 8.32 -8.44
N THR A 13 17.56 7.05 -8.80
CA THR A 13 17.87 6.54 -10.13
C THR A 13 16.91 7.09 -11.18
N LEU A 14 15.61 7.19 -10.86
CA LEU A 14 14.61 7.73 -11.79
C LEU A 14 14.78 9.22 -12.06
N ALA A 15 15.09 10.03 -11.04
CA ALA A 15 15.40 11.44 -11.23
C ALA A 15 16.55 11.65 -12.18
N TRP A 16 17.65 10.92 -11.98
CA TRP A 16 18.81 11.01 -12.86
C TRP A 16 18.46 10.63 -14.30
N ARG A 17 17.78 9.48 -14.50
CA ARG A 17 17.35 9.03 -15.84
C ARG A 17 16.38 9.98 -16.53
N ARG A 18 15.55 10.71 -15.78
CA ARG A 18 14.50 11.58 -16.30
C ARG A 18 14.84 13.07 -16.24
N ARG A 19 16.02 13.43 -15.70
CA ARG A 19 16.43 14.83 -15.44
C ARG A 19 15.39 15.61 -14.64
N LEU A 20 14.84 14.97 -13.60
CA LEU A 20 13.84 15.55 -12.70
C LEU A 20 14.36 15.56 -11.26
N GLY A 21 13.79 16.40 -10.39
CA GLY A 21 14.10 16.36 -8.96
C GLY A 21 13.47 15.14 -8.26
N GLN A 22 14.14 14.61 -7.22
CA GLN A 22 13.61 13.55 -6.35
C GLN A 22 12.20 13.83 -5.85
N ALA A 23 11.95 15.05 -5.38
CA ALA A 23 10.66 15.47 -4.88
C ALA A 23 9.56 15.36 -5.95
N THR A 24 9.88 15.64 -7.21
CA THR A 24 8.93 15.49 -8.33
C THR A 24 8.63 14.01 -8.59
N ILE A 25 9.63 13.12 -8.51
CA ILE A 25 9.40 11.66 -8.58
C ILE A 25 8.45 11.21 -7.46
N GLY A 26 8.73 11.64 -6.22
CA GLY A 26 7.90 11.31 -5.06
C GLY A 26 6.46 11.78 -5.19
N ARG A 27 6.23 13.02 -5.63
CA ARG A 27 4.88 13.56 -5.86
C ARG A 27 4.10 12.76 -6.91
N ILE A 28 4.73 12.43 -8.04
CA ILE A 28 4.09 11.64 -9.09
C ILE A 28 3.71 10.25 -8.57
N TYR A 29 4.59 9.62 -7.78
CA TYR A 29 4.28 8.32 -7.19
C TYR A 29 3.15 8.40 -6.16
N ALA A 30 3.14 9.44 -5.31
CA ALA A 30 2.07 9.67 -4.34
C ALA A 30 0.70 9.85 -5.01
N GLN A 31 0.63 10.65 -6.07
CA GLN A 31 -0.60 10.83 -6.87
C GLN A 31 -1.08 9.51 -7.49
N PHE A 32 -0.14 8.69 -7.99
CA PHE A 32 -0.46 7.36 -8.51
C PHE A 32 -1.03 6.45 -7.41
N THR A 33 -0.41 6.40 -6.24
CA THR A 33 -0.89 5.56 -5.12
C THR A 33 -2.25 6.01 -4.61
N GLU A 34 -2.51 7.33 -4.52
CA GLU A 34 -3.80 7.87 -4.10
C GLU A 34 -4.91 7.50 -5.09
N ARG A 35 -4.65 7.61 -6.40
CA ARG A 35 -5.59 7.15 -7.43
C ARG A 35 -5.91 5.66 -7.28
N LYS A 36 -4.87 4.83 -7.06
CA LYS A 36 -5.06 3.39 -6.84
C LYS A 36 -5.82 3.06 -5.57
N ALA A 37 -5.65 3.85 -4.51
CA ALA A 37 -6.44 3.70 -3.30
C ALA A 37 -7.93 4.00 -3.57
N LYS A 38 -8.24 5.11 -4.27
CA LYS A 38 -9.62 5.47 -4.65
C LYS A 38 -10.28 4.40 -5.53
N GLU A 39 -9.55 3.81 -6.46
CA GLU A 39 -10.03 2.68 -7.28
C GLU A 39 -10.38 1.44 -6.44
N ARG A 40 -9.78 1.27 -5.25
CA ARG A 40 -10.05 0.14 -4.35
C ARG A 40 -11.18 0.40 -3.35
N MET A 41 -11.47 1.67 -3.02
CA MET A 41 -12.53 2.01 -2.05
C MET A 41 -13.94 1.54 -2.48
N SER A 42 -14.17 1.35 -3.77
CA SER A 42 -15.44 0.84 -4.30
C SER A 42 -15.53 -0.69 -4.34
N LEU A 43 -14.48 -1.41 -3.91
CA LEU A 43 -14.49 -2.86 -3.89
C LEU A 43 -15.38 -3.36 -2.76
N GLN A 44 -16.30 -4.26 -3.11
CA GLN A 44 -17.08 -4.99 -2.11
C GLN A 44 -16.15 -5.91 -1.31
N CYS A 45 -16.48 -6.08 -0.02
CA CYS A 45 -15.77 -7.01 0.85
C CYS A 45 -15.83 -8.43 0.24
N PRO A 46 -14.69 -9.14 0.10
CA PRO A 46 -14.68 -10.47 -0.49
C PRO A 46 -15.38 -11.49 0.39
N THR A 47 -15.96 -12.53 -0.23
CA THR A 47 -16.66 -13.62 0.49
C THR A 47 -15.72 -14.43 1.38
N VAL A 48 -14.44 -14.55 0.99
CA VAL A 48 -13.41 -15.25 1.75
C VAL A 48 -12.27 -14.28 2.00
N LEU A 49 -12.17 -13.85 3.26
CA LEU A 49 -11.16 -12.93 3.73
C LEU A 49 -10.10 -13.68 4.53
N GLY A 50 -8.83 -13.46 4.18
CA GLY A 50 -7.68 -13.88 4.97
C GLY A 50 -7.15 -12.72 5.81
N ILE A 51 -6.64 -13.01 6.99
CA ILE A 51 -6.01 -12.03 7.88
C ILE A 51 -4.57 -12.50 8.11
N ASP A 52 -3.62 -11.58 7.97
CA ASP A 52 -2.21 -11.84 8.26
C ASP A 52 -1.59 -10.66 9.02
N GLU A 53 -0.60 -10.94 9.87
CA GLU A 53 0.10 -9.96 10.72
C GLU A 53 1.59 -9.89 10.34
N HIS A 54 2.05 -8.72 9.93
CA HIS A 54 3.45 -8.51 9.56
C HIS A 54 4.16 -7.57 10.53
N SER A 55 5.36 -7.96 10.96
CA SER A 55 6.26 -7.07 11.70
C SER A 55 6.91 -6.06 10.75
N LEU A 56 6.84 -4.77 11.09
CA LEU A 56 7.46 -3.70 10.32
C LEU A 56 8.67 -3.12 11.09
N HIS A 57 9.74 -2.80 10.37
CA HIS A 57 10.99 -2.34 10.98
C HIS A 57 11.01 -0.83 11.32
N ARG A 58 10.00 -0.05 10.92
CA ARG A 58 10.07 1.42 10.96
C ARG A 58 8.78 2.04 11.51
N LYS A 59 8.88 2.76 12.64
CA LYS A 59 7.81 3.53 13.35
C LYS A 59 6.51 2.79 13.72
N GLN A 60 6.22 1.67 13.10
CA GLN A 60 5.06 0.83 13.31
C GLN A 60 5.59 -0.57 13.55
N ARG A 61 5.15 -1.22 14.64
CA ARG A 61 5.70 -2.52 15.04
C ARG A 61 5.02 -3.67 14.30
N PHE A 62 3.73 -3.51 14.01
CA PHE A 62 2.89 -4.48 13.32
C PHE A 62 1.96 -3.78 12.33
N ALA A 63 1.60 -4.49 11.27
CA ALA A 63 0.49 -4.16 10.39
C ALA A 63 -0.31 -5.42 10.11
N THR A 64 -1.63 -5.31 10.20
CA THR A 64 -2.57 -6.36 9.86
C THR A 64 -3.06 -6.15 8.42
N THR A 65 -2.93 -7.16 7.59
CA THR A 65 -3.41 -7.14 6.20
C THR A 65 -4.64 -8.02 6.07
N PHE A 66 -5.67 -7.46 5.45
CA PHE A 66 -6.87 -8.17 5.02
C PHE A 66 -6.72 -8.53 3.56
N CYS A 67 -6.81 -9.82 3.24
CA CYS A 67 -6.55 -10.37 1.91
C CYS A 67 -7.81 -10.99 1.31
N ASP A 68 -8.10 -10.61 0.07
CA ASP A 68 -9.08 -11.29 -0.77
C ASP A 68 -8.46 -12.59 -1.29
N LEU A 69 -8.71 -13.69 -0.59
CA LEU A 69 -8.09 -14.98 -0.88
C LEU A 69 -8.52 -15.54 -2.25
N LYS A 70 -9.75 -15.23 -2.68
CA LYS A 70 -10.27 -15.65 -3.98
C LYS A 70 -9.50 -14.99 -5.13
N ASN A 71 -9.30 -13.68 -5.06
CA ASN A 71 -8.61 -12.92 -6.11
C ASN A 71 -7.10 -12.75 -5.87
N ARG A 72 -6.56 -13.37 -4.81
CA ARG A 72 -5.13 -13.39 -4.45
C ARG A 72 -4.52 -11.99 -4.37
N ARG A 73 -5.24 -11.07 -3.71
CA ARG A 73 -4.82 -9.66 -3.57
C ARG A 73 -5.07 -9.15 -2.16
N VAL A 74 -4.31 -8.12 -1.78
CA VAL A 74 -4.61 -7.36 -0.56
C VAL A 74 -5.88 -6.55 -0.78
N PHE A 75 -6.83 -6.68 0.14
CA PHE A 75 -8.07 -5.93 0.20
C PHE A 75 -7.86 -4.63 0.99
N ASP A 76 -7.34 -4.74 2.23
CA ASP A 76 -7.07 -3.58 3.09
C ASP A 76 -5.87 -3.83 4.03
N ILE A 77 -5.33 -2.76 4.62
CA ILE A 77 -4.20 -2.80 5.56
C ILE A 77 -4.44 -1.83 6.70
N THR A 78 -4.36 -2.34 7.94
CA THR A 78 -4.51 -1.55 9.16
C THR A 78 -3.24 -1.59 9.99
N PRO A 79 -2.80 -0.45 10.55
CA PRO A 79 -1.67 -0.43 11.47
C PRO A 79 -2.01 -1.10 12.81
N GLY A 80 -1.03 -1.79 13.40
CA GLY A 80 -1.23 -2.49 14.66
C GLY A 80 -1.82 -3.89 14.46
N LYS A 81 -2.34 -4.45 15.56
CA LYS A 81 -2.93 -5.80 15.61
C LYS A 81 -3.82 -6.04 16.83
N SER A 82 -3.99 -5.04 17.68
CA SER A 82 -4.83 -5.15 18.86
C SER A 82 -6.30 -5.03 18.48
N ASP A 83 -7.18 -5.49 19.37
CA ASP A 83 -8.64 -5.33 19.22
C ASP A 83 -9.03 -3.86 18.99
N ALA A 84 -8.41 -2.95 19.75
CA ALA A 84 -8.60 -1.50 19.59
C ALA A 84 -8.16 -0.98 18.21
N ASP A 85 -7.09 -1.55 17.62
CA ASP A 85 -6.64 -1.17 16.27
C ASP A 85 -7.63 -1.65 15.20
N LEU A 86 -8.33 -2.76 15.46
CA LEU A 86 -9.22 -3.43 14.51
C LEU A 86 -10.69 -3.10 14.72
N GLN A 87 -11.04 -2.28 15.70
CA GLN A 87 -12.43 -1.96 16.08
C GLN A 87 -13.26 -1.40 14.91
N GLY A 88 -12.65 -0.73 13.94
CA GLY A 88 -13.35 -0.25 12.73
C GLY A 88 -13.83 -1.34 11.78
N PHE A 89 -13.45 -2.60 12.01
CA PHE A 89 -13.77 -3.78 11.19
C PHE A 89 -14.64 -4.82 11.92
N LEU A 90 -14.91 -4.62 13.22
CA LEU A 90 -15.73 -5.49 14.08
C LEU A 90 -17.18 -4.98 14.14
#